data_AF-A0A6I5NJ17-F1
#
_entry.id   AF-A0A6I5NJ17-F1
#
_cell.length_a   1.000
_cell.length_b   1.000
_cell.length_c   1.000
_cell.angle_alpha   90.00
_cell.angle_beta   90.00
_cell.angle_gamma   90.00
#
_symmetry.space_group_name_H-M   'P 1'
#
loop_
_entity.id
_entity.type
_entity.pdbx_description
1 polymer ?
#
loop_
_entity_poly.entity_id
_entity_poly.type
_entity_poly.pdbx_seq_one_letter_code
_entity_poly.pdbx_strand_id
1 'polypeptide(L)'
;MANHRKASVPTLRSLSKRQWIKICTAIAAVALVATGGVVTSSFYSKASAEPTSTATAYSATDPTAASRGNARDALGGDTATVKVVVNGASQTVLGTDFTDVKSVLEAADITLQPDDTVSPSLTTPVDESTTITINRAGAQIETVDTDIAFNTVRKEDPNLAEGTEKVETEGENGVLESTNLVTKSGDTVVSSNTLTSYVKKAPVDKVILVGTKKAEATTSSSGSSSSSSSSSSSSSSSSSSAASSIGTTTPVGDMQQWAHDYLIANGYTEADFTATVYIISHESGWSVTATNPSSGAYGLPQALPGSKMASAGSDWATNYQTQLKWFWSYCESRYGSIQGAYSYWLANHCY
;
A
#
# COMPACT_ATOMS: atom_id res chain seq x y z
N MET A 1 -64.84 -7.18 19.26
CA MET A 1 -64.28 -5.95 19.86
C MET A 1 -63.02 -6.32 20.64
N ALA A 2 -61.83 -6.11 20.07
CA ALA A 2 -60.55 -6.18 20.81
C ALA A 2 -59.38 -5.68 19.95
N ASN A 3 -58.96 -4.44 20.23
CA ASN A 3 -57.59 -3.92 20.30
C ASN A 3 -56.52 -4.32 19.26
N HIS A 4 -56.36 -3.48 18.23
CA HIS A 4 -55.08 -3.29 17.54
C HIS A 4 -54.23 -2.25 18.28
N ARG A 5 -53.14 -2.67 18.94
CA ARG A 5 -52.06 -1.77 19.38
C ARG A 5 -51.09 -1.55 18.22
N LYS A 6 -50.96 -0.30 17.76
CA LYS A 6 -49.90 0.15 16.84
C LYS A 6 -48.59 0.29 17.64
N ALA A 7 -47.51 -0.34 17.16
CA ALA A 7 -46.16 -0.07 17.65
C ALA A 7 -45.62 1.20 16.96
N SER A 8 -45.18 2.19 17.74
CA SER A 8 -44.53 3.40 17.23
C SER A 8 -43.05 3.14 16.99
N VAL A 9 -42.59 3.34 15.75
CA VAL A 9 -41.17 3.38 15.39
C VAL A 9 -40.63 4.78 15.72
N PRO A 10 -39.51 4.94 16.43
CA PRO A 10 -38.92 6.26 16.64
C PRO A 10 -38.12 6.66 15.39
N THR A 11 -38.66 7.61 14.63
CA THR A 11 -37.93 8.28 13.54
C THR A 11 -36.87 9.21 14.14
N LEU A 12 -35.60 8.94 13.87
CA LEU A 12 -34.47 9.83 14.20
C LEU A 12 -34.65 11.17 13.47
N ARG A 13 -34.75 12.26 14.22
CA ARG A 13 -34.84 13.62 13.68
C ARG A 13 -33.48 14.05 13.13
N SER A 14 -33.44 14.43 11.86
CA SER A 14 -32.27 15.04 11.21
C SER A 14 -31.89 16.36 11.89
N LEU A 15 -30.64 16.47 12.35
CA LEU A 15 -30.10 17.69 12.94
C LEU A 15 -29.78 18.74 11.86
N SER A 16 -30.13 20.00 12.12
CA SER A 16 -29.98 21.10 11.16
C SER A 16 -28.55 21.65 11.10
N LYS A 17 -28.16 22.20 9.93
CA LYS A 17 -26.84 22.76 9.59
C LYS A 17 -26.27 23.82 10.55
N ARG A 18 -27.04 24.31 11.54
CA ARG A 18 -26.59 25.28 12.55
C ARG A 18 -26.09 24.65 13.86
N GLN A 19 -26.26 23.35 14.07
CA GLN A 19 -25.68 22.63 15.23
C GLN A 19 -24.28 22.04 14.95
N TRP A 20 -23.87 21.92 13.68
CA TRP A 20 -22.52 21.48 13.32
C TRP A 20 -21.44 22.54 13.50
N ILE A 21 -21.80 23.83 13.59
CA ILE A 21 -20.84 24.95 13.64
C ILE A 21 -20.28 25.21 15.07
N LYS A 22 -20.80 24.54 16.11
CA LYS A 22 -20.35 24.71 17.50
C LYS A 22 -19.33 23.67 17.99
N ILE A 23 -18.86 22.76 17.13
CA ILE A 23 -17.87 21.73 17.49
C ILE A 23 -16.45 22.04 16.94
N CYS A 24 -16.28 23.06 16.08
CA CYS A 24 -14.99 23.38 15.45
C CYS A 24 -14.26 24.63 15.99
N THR A 25 -14.56 25.11 17.20
CA THR A 25 -13.87 26.29 17.75
C THR A 25 -13.37 26.05 19.16
N ALA A 26 -12.22 25.39 19.29
CA ALA A 26 -11.33 25.55 20.42
C ALA A 26 -9.91 25.10 20.04
N ILE A 27 -9.01 26.08 19.96
CA ILE A 27 -7.55 26.05 20.21
C ILE A 27 -6.82 26.84 19.12
N ALA A 28 -6.69 28.14 19.38
CA ALA A 28 -5.59 28.95 18.88
C ALA A 28 -5.35 30.13 19.84
N ALA A 29 -4.09 30.27 20.24
CA ALA A 29 -3.39 31.44 20.76
C ALA A 29 -3.63 31.93 22.21
N VAL A 30 -2.61 31.74 23.05
CA VAL A 30 -2.16 32.76 24.02
C VAL A 30 -0.63 32.90 23.89
N ALA A 31 -0.17 34.14 23.80
CA ALA A 31 1.21 34.55 23.52
C ALA A 31 1.91 35.16 24.74
N LEU A 32 3.26 35.22 24.63
CA LEU A 32 4.22 36.20 25.18
C LEU A 32 4.69 36.16 26.65
N VAL A 33 6.00 35.82 26.77
CA VAL A 33 7.13 36.53 27.44
C VAL A 33 7.21 36.64 28.97
N ALA A 34 8.31 36.09 29.51
CA ALA A 34 9.11 36.70 30.58
C ALA A 34 10.58 36.21 30.51
N THR A 35 11.49 37.15 30.70
CA THR A 35 12.96 37.11 30.57
C THR A 35 13.69 36.68 31.86
N GLY A 36 14.89 36.11 31.71
CA GLY A 36 16.06 36.45 32.55
C GLY A 36 16.62 35.36 33.49
N GLY A 37 17.93 35.13 33.42
CA GLY A 37 18.71 34.50 34.51
C GLY A 37 19.89 33.62 34.10
N VAL A 38 21.05 34.22 33.86
CA VAL A 38 22.38 33.55 33.78
C VAL A 38 22.95 33.41 35.20
N VAL A 39 23.47 32.25 35.61
CA VAL A 39 24.71 32.10 36.41
C VAL A 39 25.34 30.70 36.23
N THR A 40 26.67 30.69 36.16
CA THR A 40 27.66 29.63 35.92
C THR A 40 28.06 28.77 37.13
N SER A 41 28.60 27.56 36.91
CA SER A 41 29.81 27.04 37.61
C SER A 41 30.30 25.66 37.07
N SER A 42 31.26 25.71 36.15
CA SER A 42 32.65 25.25 36.30
C SER A 42 33.05 23.97 37.08
N PHE A 43 33.62 23.02 36.32
CA PHE A 43 34.84 22.19 36.54
C PHE A 43 34.89 21.06 37.59
N TYR A 44 35.08 19.81 37.12
CA TYR A 44 36.30 19.02 37.36
C TYR A 44 36.51 17.94 36.29
N SER A 45 37.79 17.76 35.93
CA SER A 45 38.33 17.07 34.76
C SER A 45 38.63 15.58 35.01
N LYS A 46 38.56 14.73 33.96
CA LYS A 46 39.64 13.78 33.62
C LYS A 46 39.49 13.22 32.19
N ALA A 47 40.58 13.30 31.43
CA ALA A 47 40.72 12.81 30.05
C ALA A 47 40.94 11.28 29.98
N SER A 48 40.30 10.60 29.01
CA SER A 48 40.94 9.94 27.86
C SER A 48 40.02 8.93 27.16
N ALA A 49 40.18 8.88 25.83
CA ALA A 49 39.72 7.90 24.83
C ALA A 49 38.38 8.16 24.10
N GLU A 50 38.49 8.62 22.84
CA GLU A 50 37.53 8.42 21.75
C GLU A 50 37.75 7.04 21.08
N PRO A 51 36.92 6.54 20.13
CA PRO A 51 35.53 6.91 19.77
C PRO A 51 34.59 5.68 19.61
N THR A 52 33.28 5.80 19.84
CA THR A 52 32.26 5.15 18.98
C THR A 52 30.91 5.85 19.17
N SER A 53 30.55 6.72 18.23
CA SER A 53 29.23 7.34 18.15
C SER A 53 28.23 6.31 17.64
N THR A 54 27.43 5.74 18.53
CA THR A 54 26.26 4.96 18.15
C THR A 54 25.14 5.93 17.78
N ALA A 55 24.82 6.02 16.49
CA ALA A 55 23.72 6.85 15.99
C ALA A 55 22.38 6.22 16.39
N THR A 56 21.70 6.92 17.30
CA THR A 56 20.26 6.91 17.54
C THR A 56 19.50 7.45 16.32
N ALA A 57 18.34 6.84 16.03
CA ALA A 57 17.19 7.33 15.24
C ALA A 57 17.43 8.41 14.16
N TYR A 58 17.19 8.07 12.88
CA TYR A 58 17.14 9.03 11.78
C TYR A 58 15.74 9.09 11.16
N SER A 59 15.13 10.29 11.28
CA SER A 59 13.96 10.74 10.52
C SER A 59 14.37 10.98 9.06
N ALA A 60 13.59 10.45 8.12
CA ALA A 60 13.76 10.67 6.69
C ALA A 60 12.94 11.89 6.21
N THR A 61 13.49 13.09 6.37
CA THR A 61 13.08 14.29 5.61
C THR A 61 14.28 15.22 5.33
N ASP A 62 15.38 14.66 4.83
CA ASP A 62 16.50 15.45 4.31
C ASP A 62 16.93 14.91 2.92
N PRO A 63 16.80 15.70 1.84
CA PRO A 63 17.16 15.29 0.49
C PRO A 63 18.68 15.15 0.24
N THR A 64 19.52 15.22 1.28
CA THR A 64 20.99 15.05 1.14
C THR A 64 21.58 13.80 1.80
N ALA A 65 20.76 12.92 2.37
CA ALA A 65 21.21 11.68 3.00
C ALA A 65 21.19 10.46 2.06
N ALA A 66 21.80 10.56 0.88
CA ALA A 66 22.13 9.40 0.03
C ALA A 66 23.63 9.08 0.16
N SER A 67 24.05 8.53 1.30
CA SER A 67 25.41 8.02 1.48
C SER A 67 25.44 6.48 1.40
N ARG A 68 25.51 6.02 0.15
CA ARG A 68 26.46 5.03 -0.37
C ARG A 68 26.66 3.75 0.46
N GLY A 69 25.83 2.74 0.18
CA GLY A 69 26.17 1.33 0.39
C GLY A 69 26.81 0.74 -0.88
N ASN A 70 27.87 -0.05 -0.71
CA ASN A 70 28.78 -0.58 -1.74
C ASN A 70 28.17 -1.64 -2.68
N ALA A 71 26.97 -1.38 -3.22
CA ALA A 71 26.30 -2.23 -4.20
C ALA A 71 26.15 -1.55 -5.58
N ARG A 72 26.90 -0.46 -5.83
CA ARG A 72 26.91 0.23 -7.13
C ARG A 72 27.76 -0.45 -8.20
N ASP A 73 28.60 -1.43 -7.85
CA ASP A 73 29.45 -2.10 -8.85
C ASP A 73 28.75 -3.21 -9.65
N ALA A 74 27.47 -3.50 -9.38
CA ALA A 74 26.75 -4.61 -10.02
C ALA A 74 25.57 -4.20 -10.92
N LEU A 75 25.29 -2.90 -11.11
CA LEU A 75 24.26 -2.41 -12.02
C LEU A 75 24.81 -1.21 -12.79
N GLY A 76 25.27 -1.44 -14.02
CA GLY A 76 25.58 -0.36 -14.95
C GLY A 76 24.28 0.35 -15.36
N GLY A 77 24.13 1.60 -14.91
CA GLY A 77 23.05 2.50 -15.31
C GLY A 77 22.68 3.43 -14.16
N ASP A 78 23.19 4.67 -14.19
CA ASP A 78 22.72 5.74 -13.32
C ASP A 78 21.24 6.00 -13.69
N THR A 79 20.32 5.58 -12.83
CA THR A 79 18.88 5.84 -13.02
C THR A 79 18.64 7.32 -12.81
N ALA A 80 18.11 8.00 -13.83
CA ALA A 80 17.74 9.41 -13.76
C ALA A 80 16.20 9.56 -13.72
N THR A 81 15.73 10.59 -13.01
CA THR A 81 14.32 10.98 -12.96
C THR A 81 14.11 12.34 -13.58
N VAL A 82 13.17 12.46 -14.53
CA VAL A 82 12.82 13.75 -15.14
C VAL A 82 11.32 13.99 -15.01
N LYS A 83 10.94 15.22 -14.65
CA LYS A 83 9.54 15.61 -14.49
C LYS A 83 8.95 16.00 -15.84
N VAL A 84 7.83 15.40 -16.22
CA VAL A 84 7.03 15.78 -17.38
C VAL A 84 5.66 16.29 -16.93
N VAL A 85 5.23 17.43 -17.46
CA VAL A 85 3.97 18.08 -17.15
C VAL A 85 3.13 18.13 -18.41
N VAL A 86 2.04 17.35 -18.47
CA VAL A 86 1.12 17.33 -19.61
C VAL A 86 -0.17 18.05 -19.23
N ASN A 87 -0.49 19.17 -19.89
CA ASN A 87 -1.67 20.00 -19.61
C ASN A 87 -1.84 20.34 -18.11
N GLY A 88 -0.73 20.55 -17.40
CA GLY A 88 -0.70 20.86 -15.97
C GLY A 88 -0.62 19.64 -15.03
N ALA A 89 -0.89 18.42 -15.51
CA ALA A 89 -0.70 17.21 -14.72
C ALA A 89 0.78 16.77 -14.76
N SER A 90 1.38 16.58 -13.60
CA SER A 90 2.76 16.13 -13.47
C SER A 90 2.83 14.60 -13.45
N GLN A 91 3.83 14.06 -14.15
CA GLN A 91 4.27 12.67 -14.06
C GLN A 91 5.79 12.62 -13.99
N THR A 92 6.32 11.66 -13.23
CA THR A 92 7.76 11.42 -13.13
C THR A 92 8.14 10.32 -14.09
N VAL A 93 9.09 10.60 -14.99
CA VAL A 93 9.60 9.63 -15.96
C VAL A 93 10.93 9.11 -15.46
N LEU A 94 11.04 7.79 -15.37
CA LEU A 94 12.22 7.06 -14.92
C LEU A 94 12.93 6.46 -16.13
N GLY A 95 14.25 6.58 -16.19
CA GLY A 95 15.04 5.99 -17.27
C GLY A 95 16.52 5.93 -16.95
N THR A 96 17.29 5.37 -17.87
CA THR A 96 18.74 5.37 -17.85
C THR A 96 19.22 6.22 -19.03
N ASP A 97 20.28 7.01 -18.82
CA ASP A 97 20.96 7.75 -19.88
C ASP A 97 20.07 8.75 -20.65
N PHE A 98 19.24 9.53 -19.95
CA PHE A 98 18.51 10.63 -20.59
C PHE A 98 19.50 11.63 -21.19
N THR A 99 19.49 11.76 -22.51
CA THR A 99 20.35 12.69 -23.25
C THR A 99 19.67 14.02 -23.51
N ASP A 100 18.40 13.97 -23.88
CA ASP A 100 17.60 15.12 -24.32
C ASP A 100 16.10 14.92 -24.03
N VAL A 101 15.32 15.99 -24.22
CA VAL A 101 13.85 15.95 -24.02
C VAL A 101 13.21 14.82 -24.83
N LYS A 102 13.70 14.55 -26.05
CA LYS A 102 13.22 13.45 -26.88
C LYS A 102 13.39 12.09 -26.19
N SER A 103 14.57 11.79 -25.64
CA SER A 103 14.82 10.53 -24.93
C SER A 103 13.88 10.31 -23.74
N VAL A 104 13.50 11.39 -23.03
CA VAL A 104 12.54 11.32 -21.92
C VAL A 104 11.14 11.01 -22.43
N LEU A 105 10.72 11.66 -23.52
CA LEU A 105 9.40 11.42 -24.12
C LEU A 105 9.27 9.99 -24.67
N GLU A 106 10.32 9.46 -25.30
CA GLU A 106 10.38 8.07 -25.76
C GLU A 106 10.30 7.08 -24.59
N ALA A 107 11.04 7.33 -23.50
CA ALA A 107 10.98 6.49 -22.30
C ALA A 107 9.61 6.53 -21.61
N ALA A 108 8.90 7.66 -21.72
CA ALA A 108 7.55 7.83 -21.21
C ALA A 108 6.44 7.30 -22.14
N ASP A 109 6.81 6.75 -23.30
CA ASP A 109 5.88 6.37 -24.39
C ASP A 109 4.94 7.52 -24.81
N ILE A 110 5.44 8.75 -24.77
CA ILE A 110 4.69 9.95 -25.14
C ILE A 110 4.98 10.29 -26.60
N THR A 111 4.04 9.97 -27.47
CA THR A 111 4.06 10.45 -28.86
C THR A 111 3.39 11.82 -28.97
N LEU A 112 4.11 12.84 -29.41
CA LEU A 112 3.57 14.19 -29.65
C LEU A 112 2.66 14.21 -30.89
N GLN A 113 1.52 14.89 -30.77
CA GLN A 113 0.62 15.16 -31.89
C GLN A 113 1.03 16.45 -32.61
N PRO A 114 0.57 16.70 -33.87
CA PRO A 114 0.97 17.87 -34.65
C PRO A 114 0.70 19.22 -33.97
N ASP A 115 -0.35 19.28 -33.15
CA ASP A 115 -0.77 20.50 -32.45
C ASP A 115 -0.23 20.58 -31.00
N ASP A 116 0.60 19.61 -30.59
CA ASP A 116 1.22 19.59 -29.26
C ASP A 116 2.41 20.56 -29.24
N THR A 117 2.54 21.34 -28.17
CA THR A 117 3.75 22.14 -27.91
C THR A 117 4.55 21.53 -26.78
N VAL A 118 5.87 21.47 -26.91
CA VAL A 118 6.79 20.97 -25.88
C VAL A 118 7.83 22.03 -25.53
N SER A 119 8.14 22.16 -24.24
CA SER A 119 9.16 23.06 -23.71
C SER A 119 9.90 22.40 -22.54
N PRO A 120 11.24 22.32 -22.53
CA PRO A 120 12.18 22.78 -23.57
C PRO A 120 12.07 22.01 -24.91
N SER A 121 12.84 22.42 -25.93
CA SER A 121 12.79 21.76 -27.25
C SER A 121 13.27 20.31 -27.18
N LEU A 122 12.85 19.48 -28.14
CA LEU A 122 13.16 18.04 -28.18
C LEU A 122 14.66 17.69 -28.08
N THR A 123 15.54 18.56 -28.57
CA THR A 123 16.99 18.36 -28.57
C THR A 123 17.69 19.03 -27.37
N THR A 124 16.94 19.63 -26.46
CA THR A 124 17.52 20.28 -25.28
C THR A 124 18.06 19.20 -24.34
N PRO A 125 19.33 19.30 -23.90
CA PRO A 125 19.87 18.39 -22.89
C PRO A 125 19.04 18.45 -21.62
N VAL A 126 18.83 17.31 -20.99
CA VAL A 126 18.03 17.20 -19.75
C VAL A 126 18.89 16.75 -18.59
N ASP A 127 18.54 17.21 -17.41
CA ASP A 127 19.03 16.72 -16.13
C ASP A 127 17.84 16.45 -15.19
N GLU A 128 18.10 15.94 -14.00
CA GLU A 128 17.05 15.60 -13.03
C GLU A 128 16.25 16.83 -12.52
N SER A 129 16.77 18.04 -12.71
CA SER A 129 16.08 19.28 -12.35
C SER A 129 15.17 19.80 -13.48
N THR A 130 15.31 19.24 -14.68
CA THR A 130 14.61 19.70 -15.86
C THR A 130 13.12 19.32 -15.77
N THR A 131 12.24 20.32 -15.96
CA THR A 131 10.79 20.09 -16.10
C THR A 131 10.39 20.29 -17.54
N ILE A 132 9.92 19.21 -18.17
CA ILE A 132 9.41 19.22 -19.54
C ILE A 132 7.91 19.49 -19.47
N THR A 133 7.43 20.54 -20.15
CA THR A 133 6.01 20.88 -20.26
C THR A 133 5.52 20.55 -21.65
N ILE A 134 4.45 19.77 -21.73
CA ILE A 134 3.73 19.42 -22.95
C ILE A 134 2.32 20.02 -22.84
N ASN A 135 1.94 20.81 -23.84
CA ASN A 135 0.57 21.29 -24.00
C ASN A 135 -0.04 20.60 -25.21
N ARG A 136 -0.96 19.67 -24.98
CA ARG A 136 -1.72 18.96 -26.01
C ARG A 136 -3.01 19.70 -26.31
N ALA A 137 -3.12 20.25 -27.51
CA ALA A 137 -4.29 20.99 -27.94
C ALA A 137 -5.54 20.09 -27.95
N GLY A 138 -6.65 20.60 -27.40
CA GLY A 138 -7.93 19.89 -27.36
C GLY A 138 -8.02 18.75 -26.35
N ALA A 139 -6.99 18.51 -25.54
CA ALA A 139 -7.04 17.61 -24.40
C ALA A 139 -7.17 18.38 -23.08
N GLN A 140 -7.81 17.76 -22.09
CA GLN A 140 -7.98 18.30 -20.75
C GLN A 140 -7.68 17.24 -19.71
N ILE A 141 -7.28 17.67 -18.52
CA ILE A 141 -7.05 16.77 -17.39
C ILE A 141 -8.36 16.54 -16.65
N GLU A 142 -8.67 15.28 -16.38
CA GLU A 142 -9.78 14.87 -15.54
C GLU A 142 -9.30 13.92 -14.46
N THR A 143 -9.62 14.26 -13.22
CA THR A 143 -9.39 13.40 -12.06
C THR A 143 -10.65 12.59 -11.81
N VAL A 144 -10.49 11.27 -11.66
CA VAL A 144 -11.58 10.34 -11.42
C VAL A 144 -11.25 9.49 -10.18
N ASP A 145 -12.16 9.46 -9.23
CA ASP A 145 -12.11 8.58 -8.07
C ASP A 145 -12.86 7.28 -8.40
N THR A 146 -12.20 6.13 -8.23
CA THR A 146 -12.78 4.79 -8.42
C THR A 146 -12.64 3.99 -7.13
N ASP A 147 -13.68 3.25 -6.76
CA ASP A 147 -13.68 2.40 -5.57
C ASP A 147 -12.70 1.22 -5.71
N ILE A 148 -11.93 0.97 -4.66
CA ILE A 148 -11.14 -0.25 -4.49
C ILE A 148 -11.94 -1.15 -3.54
N ALA A 149 -12.42 -2.29 -4.01
CA ALA A 149 -13.15 -3.23 -3.17
C ALA A 149 -12.26 -3.81 -2.07
N PHE A 150 -12.81 -4.02 -0.89
CA PHE A 150 -12.11 -4.71 0.19
C PHE A 150 -12.14 -6.23 0.01
N ASN A 151 -11.17 -6.91 0.61
CA ASN A 151 -11.14 -8.37 0.68
C ASN A 151 -11.81 -8.89 1.97
N THR A 152 -12.21 -10.16 1.97
CA THR A 152 -12.67 -10.84 3.18
C THR A 152 -11.57 -11.76 3.72
N VAL A 153 -11.19 -11.55 4.97
CA VAL A 153 -10.19 -12.33 5.70
C VAL A 153 -10.89 -13.16 6.77
N ARG A 154 -10.67 -14.47 6.76
CA ARG A 154 -11.17 -15.40 7.77
C ARG A 154 -10.06 -15.75 8.75
N LYS A 155 -10.32 -15.61 10.05
CA LYS A 155 -9.35 -15.91 11.11
C LYS A 155 -9.96 -16.87 12.11
N GLU A 156 -9.27 -17.95 12.42
CA GLU A 156 -9.75 -18.92 13.41
C GLU A 156 -9.69 -18.34 14.82
N ASP A 157 -10.75 -18.56 15.62
CA ASP A 157 -10.83 -18.16 17.02
C ASP A 157 -11.18 -19.38 17.91
N PRO A 158 -10.23 -19.85 18.75
CA PRO A 158 -10.44 -20.99 19.64
C PRO A 158 -11.33 -20.67 20.84
N ASN A 159 -11.73 -19.41 21.04
CA ASN A 159 -12.67 -19.01 22.09
C ASN A 159 -14.12 -19.04 21.61
N LEU A 160 -14.32 -18.97 20.30
CA LEU A 160 -15.62 -18.96 19.66
C LEU A 160 -16.06 -20.39 19.32
N ALA A 161 -17.34 -20.70 19.58
CA ALA A 161 -17.87 -22.06 19.40
C ALA A 161 -17.72 -22.54 17.96
N GLU A 162 -17.35 -23.81 17.78
CA GLU A 162 -17.21 -24.41 16.45
C GLU A 162 -18.46 -24.19 15.59
N GLY A 163 -18.26 -23.70 14.37
CA GLY A 163 -19.34 -23.40 13.41
C GLY A 163 -20.03 -22.05 13.62
N THR A 164 -19.57 -21.21 14.56
CA THR A 164 -20.06 -19.83 14.69
C THR A 164 -19.09 -18.84 14.04
N GLU A 165 -19.64 -17.78 13.43
CA GLU A 165 -18.87 -16.70 12.82
C GLU A 165 -19.17 -15.38 13.53
N LYS A 166 -18.16 -14.52 13.67
CA LYS A 166 -18.29 -13.18 14.22
C LYS A 166 -17.48 -12.20 13.40
N VAL A 167 -18.08 -11.10 12.97
CA VAL A 167 -17.33 -10.00 12.34
C VAL A 167 -16.52 -9.28 13.42
N GLU A 168 -15.20 -9.23 13.23
CA GLU A 168 -14.27 -8.45 14.07
C GLU A 168 -14.10 -7.03 13.52
N THR A 169 -13.91 -6.92 12.21
CA THR A 169 -13.72 -5.65 11.49
C THR A 169 -14.67 -5.60 10.31
N GLU A 170 -15.46 -4.52 10.19
CA GLU A 170 -16.27 -4.28 9.01
C GLU A 170 -15.39 -3.82 7.84
N GLY A 171 -15.71 -4.30 6.64
CA GLY A 171 -14.98 -3.93 5.43
C GLY A 171 -15.35 -2.53 4.95
N GLU A 172 -14.37 -1.79 4.46
CA GLU A 172 -14.58 -0.48 3.82
C GLU A 172 -13.84 -0.41 2.48
N ASN A 173 -14.54 0.08 1.45
CA ASN A 173 -13.88 0.35 0.17
C ASN A 173 -12.79 1.42 0.32
N GLY A 174 -11.69 1.20 -0.40
CA GLY A 174 -10.67 2.19 -0.68
C GLY A 174 -11.06 3.06 -1.88
N VAL A 175 -10.17 4.00 -2.22
CA VAL A 175 -10.33 4.91 -3.34
C VAL A 175 -9.02 5.00 -4.10
N LEU A 176 -9.06 4.67 -5.40
CA LEU A 176 -8.02 4.94 -6.37
C LEU A 176 -8.32 6.27 -7.06
N GLU A 177 -7.42 7.23 -6.97
CA GLU A 177 -7.53 8.49 -7.70
C GLU A 177 -6.67 8.39 -8.97
N SER A 178 -7.31 8.54 -10.14
CA SER A 178 -6.66 8.49 -11.44
C SER A 178 -6.71 9.85 -12.11
N THR A 179 -5.58 10.30 -12.65
CA THR A 179 -5.49 11.51 -13.46
C THR A 179 -5.39 11.13 -14.93
N ASN A 180 -6.44 11.44 -15.69
CA ASN A 180 -6.58 11.10 -17.10
C ASN A 180 -6.38 12.35 -17.96
N LEU A 181 -5.66 12.19 -19.06
CA LEU A 181 -5.66 13.13 -20.18
C LEU A 181 -6.75 12.71 -21.15
N VAL A 182 -7.83 13.49 -21.21
CA VAL A 182 -9.00 13.19 -22.04
C VAL A 182 -9.13 14.18 -23.19
N THR A 183 -9.48 13.68 -24.37
CA THR A 183 -9.92 14.50 -25.50
C THR A 183 -11.42 14.36 -25.61
N LYS A 184 -12.14 15.47 -25.72
CA LYS A 184 -13.60 15.49 -25.85
C LYS A 184 -14.05 16.02 -27.19
N SER A 185 -15.14 15.45 -27.69
CA SER A 185 -15.94 16.02 -28.78
C SER A 185 -17.32 16.36 -28.21
N GLY A 186 -17.56 17.64 -27.93
CA GLY A 186 -18.68 18.08 -27.11
C GLY A 186 -18.57 17.53 -25.68
N ASP A 187 -19.64 16.91 -25.19
CA ASP A 187 -19.66 16.29 -23.85
C ASP A 187 -19.12 14.85 -23.82
N THR A 188 -18.76 14.28 -24.97
CA THR A 188 -18.33 12.87 -25.08
C THR A 188 -16.81 12.77 -25.04
N VAL A 189 -16.27 11.93 -24.15
CA VAL A 189 -14.85 11.55 -24.13
C VAL A 189 -14.57 10.64 -25.33
N VAL A 190 -13.76 11.12 -26.26
CA VAL A 190 -13.36 10.37 -27.48
C VAL A 190 -12.02 9.67 -27.33
N SER A 191 -11.20 10.09 -26.37
CA SER A 191 -9.94 9.44 -26.00
C SER A 191 -9.64 9.74 -24.53
N SER A 192 -9.09 8.76 -23.81
CA SER A 192 -8.66 8.89 -22.41
C SER A 192 -7.38 8.11 -22.22
N ASN A 193 -6.33 8.76 -21.71
CA ASN A 193 -5.08 8.13 -21.31
C ASN A 193 -4.81 8.41 -19.83
N THR A 194 -4.62 7.38 -19.01
CA THR A 194 -4.28 7.54 -17.59
C THR A 194 -2.81 7.89 -17.47
N LEU A 195 -2.51 9.07 -16.91
CA LEU A 195 -1.14 9.54 -16.69
C LEU A 195 -0.58 9.00 -15.38
N THR A 196 -1.38 9.12 -14.32
CA THR A 196 -0.99 8.72 -12.96
C THR A 196 -2.21 8.15 -12.25
N SER A 197 -1.97 7.24 -11.32
CA SER A 197 -3.01 6.78 -10.41
C SER A 197 -2.38 6.27 -9.12
N TYR A 198 -2.97 6.61 -7.99
CA TYR A 198 -2.48 6.20 -6.68
C TYR A 198 -3.64 5.89 -5.73
N VAL A 199 -3.35 5.08 -4.72
CA VAL A 199 -4.32 4.76 -3.66
C VAL A 199 -4.46 5.98 -2.74
N LYS A 200 -5.57 6.70 -2.87
CA LYS A 200 -5.90 7.87 -2.05
C LYS A 200 -6.43 7.46 -0.67
N LYS A 201 -7.19 6.36 -0.61
CA LYS A 201 -7.62 5.69 0.62
C LYS A 201 -7.44 4.19 0.41
N ALA A 202 -6.67 3.53 1.27
CA ALA A 202 -6.57 2.07 1.21
C ALA A 202 -7.89 1.41 1.65
N PRO A 203 -8.25 0.25 1.05
CA PRO A 203 -9.38 -0.53 1.53
C PRO A 203 -9.11 -1.10 2.92
N VAL A 204 -10.16 -1.26 3.71
CA VAL A 204 -10.11 -1.97 4.99
C VAL A 204 -10.78 -3.31 4.79
N ASP A 205 -10.02 -4.39 5.00
CA ASP A 205 -10.55 -5.74 4.82
C ASP A 205 -11.59 -6.10 5.88
N LYS A 206 -12.61 -6.85 5.45
CA LYS A 206 -13.59 -7.42 6.36
C LYS A 206 -12.99 -8.64 7.06
N VAL A 207 -12.87 -8.59 8.37
CA VAL A 207 -12.31 -9.70 9.17
C VAL A 207 -13.44 -10.47 9.85
N ILE A 208 -13.53 -11.77 9.53
CA ILE A 208 -14.50 -12.71 10.11
C ILE A 208 -13.75 -13.73 10.97
N LEU A 209 -14.05 -13.73 12.27
CA LEU A 209 -13.62 -14.76 13.19
C LEU A 209 -14.47 -16.02 13.00
N VAL A 210 -13.82 -17.16 12.80
CA VAL A 210 -14.45 -18.47 12.64
C VAL A 210 -14.15 -19.31 13.88
N GLY A 211 -15.18 -19.72 14.60
CA GLY A 211 -15.02 -20.46 15.84
C GLY A 211 -14.49 -21.88 15.62
N THR A 212 -13.50 -22.26 16.42
CA THR A 212 -12.88 -23.61 16.42
C THR A 212 -12.97 -24.30 17.78
N LYS A 213 -13.68 -23.71 18.75
CA LYS A 213 -13.90 -24.30 20.06
C LYS A 213 -14.87 -25.48 19.96
N LYS A 214 -14.32 -26.69 19.93
CA LYS A 214 -15.10 -27.93 19.99
C LYS A 214 -15.86 -28.01 21.32
N ALA A 215 -17.14 -28.34 21.26
CA ALA A 215 -17.93 -28.58 22.46
C ALA A 215 -17.39 -29.82 23.20
N GLU A 216 -17.07 -29.68 24.49
CA GLU A 216 -16.85 -30.85 25.34
C GLU A 216 -18.15 -31.63 25.40
N ALA A 217 -18.14 -32.84 24.85
CA ALA A 217 -19.27 -33.76 24.95
C ALA A 217 -19.55 -34.00 26.45
N THR A 218 -20.67 -33.48 26.93
CA THR A 218 -21.12 -33.71 28.29
C THR A 218 -21.59 -35.15 28.40
N THR A 219 -20.66 -36.04 28.70
CA THR A 219 -20.96 -37.46 28.96
C THR A 219 -21.75 -37.55 30.26
N SER A 220 -23.07 -37.65 30.14
CA SER A 220 -23.92 -38.07 31.26
C SER A 220 -23.86 -39.60 31.35
N SER A 221 -23.03 -40.16 32.24
CA SER A 221 -23.33 -41.42 32.93
C SER A 221 -22.43 -41.65 34.15
N SER A 222 -23.10 -41.82 35.29
CA SER A 222 -22.64 -42.36 36.57
C SER A 222 -21.86 -43.68 36.45
N GLY A 223 -20.84 -43.88 37.30
CA GLY A 223 -20.31 -45.20 37.66
C GLY A 223 -18.78 -45.33 37.71
N SER A 224 -18.26 -45.82 38.83
CA SER A 224 -16.86 -45.78 39.28
C SER A 224 -15.85 -46.76 38.63
N SER A 225 -14.59 -46.29 38.65
CA SER A 225 -13.32 -46.96 39.03
C SER A 225 -12.50 -47.87 38.08
N SER A 226 -11.22 -47.43 37.98
CA SER A 226 -9.91 -48.14 38.00
C SER A 226 -9.22 -48.65 36.72
N SER A 227 -8.08 -47.98 36.41
CA SER A 227 -6.73 -48.45 35.94
C SER A 227 -6.64 -49.47 34.77
N SER A 228 -5.75 -49.39 33.77
CA SER A 228 -4.41 -48.77 33.63
C SER A 228 -3.92 -48.84 32.16
N SER A 229 -3.11 -47.85 31.76
CA SER A 229 -1.99 -47.87 30.78
C SER A 229 -2.16 -48.52 29.38
N SER A 230 -2.04 -47.73 28.32
CA SER A 230 -0.79 -47.56 27.56
C SER A 230 -1.01 -46.74 26.28
N SER A 231 0.06 -46.05 25.90
CA SER A 231 0.21 -44.96 24.95
C SER A 231 0.09 -45.33 23.46
N SER A 232 -0.56 -44.46 22.69
CA SER A 232 -0.04 -43.99 21.40
C SER A 232 -0.75 -42.68 21.01
N SER A 233 -0.23 -41.57 21.52
CA SER A 233 -0.64 -40.22 21.12
C SER A 233 0.11 -39.83 19.86
N SER A 234 -0.49 -40.08 18.70
CA SER A 234 -0.15 -39.43 17.45
C SER A 234 -1.39 -38.66 16.99
N SER A 235 -1.54 -37.43 17.49
CA SER A 235 -2.53 -36.49 16.98
C SER A 235 -2.01 -35.09 17.15
N SER A 236 -1.51 -34.55 16.04
CA SER A 236 -1.65 -33.17 15.61
C SER A 236 -1.28 -32.10 16.65
N SER A 237 0.02 -31.82 16.72
CA SER A 237 0.52 -30.48 17.04
C SER A 237 0.15 -29.52 15.90
N SER A 238 -1.12 -29.12 15.83
CA SER A 238 -1.63 -28.11 14.89
C SER A 238 -2.35 -26.95 15.59
N SER A 239 -2.36 -26.91 16.93
CA SER A 239 -3.03 -25.83 17.68
C SER A 239 -2.11 -24.67 18.10
N SER A 240 -0.81 -24.71 17.78
CA SER A 240 0.13 -23.63 18.09
C SER A 240 0.31 -22.60 16.96
N SER A 241 -0.30 -22.81 15.79
CA SER A 241 -0.16 -21.90 14.63
C SER A 241 -1.32 -20.91 14.47
N ALA A 242 -2.44 -21.10 15.18
CA ALA A 242 -3.60 -20.22 15.08
C ALA A 242 -3.38 -18.82 15.71
N ALA A 243 -2.45 -18.69 16.67
CA ALA A 243 -2.22 -17.44 17.39
C ALA A 243 -1.35 -16.42 16.64
N SER A 244 -0.70 -16.82 15.53
CA SER A 244 0.18 -15.97 14.71
C SER A 244 -0.31 -15.80 13.28
N SER A 245 -1.46 -16.39 12.93
CA SER A 245 -2.01 -16.31 11.58
C SER A 245 -2.66 -14.95 11.35
N ILE A 246 -2.25 -14.27 10.27
CA ILE A 246 -2.88 -13.04 9.77
C ILE A 246 -4.25 -13.31 9.10
N GLY A 247 -4.70 -14.58 9.11
CA GLY A 247 -5.94 -15.04 8.52
C GLY A 247 -5.74 -15.58 7.10
N THR A 248 -6.84 -16.05 6.51
CA THR A 248 -6.93 -16.53 5.13
C THR A 248 -7.82 -15.59 4.35
N THR A 249 -7.24 -14.97 3.33
CA THR A 249 -7.95 -14.08 2.41
C THR A 249 -8.67 -14.88 1.35
N THR A 250 -9.94 -14.56 1.10
CA THR A 250 -10.64 -15.07 -0.08
C THR A 250 -10.19 -14.28 -1.32
N PRO A 251 -9.61 -14.92 -2.35
CA PRO A 251 -9.21 -14.23 -3.58
C PRO A 251 -10.42 -13.59 -4.27
N VAL A 252 -10.26 -12.37 -4.81
CA VAL A 252 -11.27 -11.71 -5.63
C VAL A 252 -10.78 -11.44 -7.05
N GLY A 253 -11.57 -11.88 -8.03
CA GLY A 253 -11.24 -11.73 -9.45
C GLY A 253 -10.07 -12.60 -9.92
N ASP A 254 -9.85 -12.60 -11.24
CA ASP A 254 -8.90 -13.50 -11.89
C ASP A 254 -7.46 -13.27 -11.47
N MET A 255 -7.08 -12.00 -11.21
CA MET A 255 -5.70 -11.64 -10.87
C MET A 255 -5.31 -12.18 -9.49
N GLN A 256 -6.17 -11.99 -8.48
CA GLN A 256 -5.90 -12.52 -7.15
C GLN A 256 -6.03 -14.04 -7.12
N GLN A 257 -6.97 -14.61 -7.88
CA GLN A 257 -7.10 -16.07 -8.00
C GLN A 257 -5.83 -16.68 -8.58
N TRP A 258 -5.29 -16.10 -9.66
CA TRP A 258 -4.02 -16.54 -10.22
C TRP A 258 -2.87 -16.38 -9.22
N ALA A 259 -2.82 -15.27 -8.49
CA ALA A 259 -1.77 -15.01 -7.50
C ALA A 259 -1.80 -16.04 -6.36
N HIS A 260 -3.00 -16.36 -5.87
CA HIS A 260 -3.24 -17.41 -4.88
C HIS A 260 -2.74 -18.77 -5.39
N ASP A 261 -3.23 -19.19 -6.57
CA ASP A 261 -2.90 -20.51 -7.11
C ASP A 261 -1.40 -20.64 -7.42
N TYR A 262 -0.78 -19.57 -7.90
CA TYR A 262 0.66 -19.52 -8.12
C TYR A 262 1.45 -19.69 -6.82
N LEU A 263 1.09 -18.95 -5.76
CA LEU A 263 1.77 -19.04 -4.47
C LEU A 263 1.66 -20.46 -3.90
N ILE A 264 0.46 -21.02 -3.85
CA ILE A 264 0.24 -22.37 -3.32
C ILE A 264 0.99 -23.43 -4.13
N ALA A 265 0.96 -23.34 -5.47
CA ALA A 265 1.68 -24.27 -6.34
C ALA A 265 3.21 -24.21 -6.17
N ASN A 266 3.75 -23.09 -5.69
CA ASN A 266 5.17 -22.89 -5.46
C ASN A 266 5.57 -23.06 -3.97
N GLY A 267 4.69 -23.60 -3.14
CA GLY A 267 5.00 -23.95 -1.75
C GLY A 267 4.90 -22.79 -0.75
N TYR A 268 4.33 -21.66 -1.15
CA TYR A 268 3.95 -20.58 -0.24
C TYR A 268 2.64 -20.91 0.49
N THR A 269 2.32 -20.12 1.51
CA THR A 269 1.20 -20.36 2.41
C THR A 269 0.02 -19.42 2.16
N GLU A 270 -1.14 -19.76 2.71
CA GLU A 270 -2.32 -18.88 2.77
C GLU A 270 -2.03 -17.53 3.44
N ALA A 271 -1.10 -17.53 4.42
CA ALA A 271 -0.64 -16.31 5.05
C ALA A 271 0.16 -15.45 4.06
N ASP A 272 1.00 -16.04 3.21
CA ASP A 272 1.75 -15.31 2.19
C ASP A 272 0.84 -14.69 1.14
N PHE A 273 -0.22 -15.40 0.74
CA PHE A 273 -1.24 -14.82 -0.12
C PHE A 273 -1.97 -13.66 0.57
N THR A 274 -2.38 -13.84 1.84
CA THR A 274 -3.04 -12.78 2.61
C THR A 274 -2.17 -11.53 2.76
N ALA A 275 -0.87 -11.70 3.04
CA ALA A 275 0.09 -10.61 3.08
C ALA A 275 0.29 -9.94 1.71
N THR A 276 0.35 -10.73 0.63
CA THR A 276 0.40 -10.21 -0.74
C THR A 276 -0.81 -9.32 -1.03
N VAL A 277 -2.02 -9.81 -0.73
CA VAL A 277 -3.25 -9.04 -0.95
C VAL A 277 -3.23 -7.75 -0.16
N TYR A 278 -2.88 -7.82 1.11
CA TYR A 278 -2.82 -6.63 1.96
C TYR A 278 -1.87 -5.58 1.38
N ILE A 279 -0.62 -5.95 1.07
CA ILE A 279 0.37 -5.01 0.55
C ILE A 279 -0.10 -4.42 -0.78
N ILE A 280 -0.42 -5.25 -1.78
CA ILE A 280 -0.77 -4.78 -3.13
C ILE A 280 -2.03 -3.91 -3.13
N SER A 281 -3.01 -4.21 -2.27
CA SER A 281 -4.21 -3.38 -2.10
C SER A 281 -3.89 -1.98 -1.58
N HIS A 282 -2.88 -1.83 -0.72
CA HIS A 282 -2.45 -0.54 -0.20
C HIS A 282 -1.53 0.22 -1.17
N GLU A 283 -0.68 -0.50 -1.91
CA GLU A 283 0.29 0.09 -2.83
C GLU A 283 -0.36 0.60 -4.11
N SER A 284 -1.20 -0.22 -4.74
CA SER A 284 -1.74 0.05 -6.09
C SER A 284 -3.24 -0.15 -6.22
N GLY A 285 -3.91 -0.68 -5.18
CA GLY A 285 -5.31 -1.09 -5.29
C GLY A 285 -5.52 -2.16 -6.35
N TRP A 286 -4.50 -2.98 -6.62
CA TRP A 286 -4.47 -3.99 -7.69
C TRP A 286 -4.50 -3.43 -9.13
N SER A 287 -4.10 -2.16 -9.34
CA SER A 287 -3.92 -1.58 -10.67
C SER A 287 -2.51 -1.85 -11.22
N VAL A 288 -2.43 -2.59 -12.32
CA VAL A 288 -1.17 -3.00 -13.01
C VAL A 288 -0.40 -1.82 -13.59
N THR A 289 -1.11 -0.73 -13.89
CA THR A 289 -0.56 0.49 -14.47
C THR A 289 -0.53 1.64 -13.47
N ALA A 290 -0.60 1.33 -12.16
CA ALA A 290 -0.58 2.37 -11.14
C ALA A 290 0.75 3.11 -11.15
N THR A 291 0.72 4.41 -11.43
CA THR A 291 1.90 5.28 -11.41
C THR A 291 1.70 6.38 -10.39
N ASN A 292 2.51 6.38 -9.34
CA ASN A 292 2.46 7.42 -8.32
C ASN A 292 2.93 8.77 -8.91
N PRO A 293 2.13 9.85 -8.81
CA PRO A 293 2.44 11.13 -9.44
C PRO A 293 3.68 11.83 -8.88
N SER A 294 4.07 11.58 -7.63
CA SER A 294 5.21 12.25 -7.00
C SER A 294 6.49 11.44 -7.12
N SER A 295 6.44 10.13 -6.87
CA SER A 295 7.62 9.26 -6.85
C SER A 295 7.92 8.58 -8.18
N GLY A 296 6.94 8.45 -9.08
CA GLY A 296 7.06 7.61 -10.28
C GLY A 296 7.05 6.10 -9.98
N ALA A 297 6.76 5.69 -8.74
CA ALA A 297 6.61 4.28 -8.39
C ALA A 297 5.52 3.62 -9.26
N TYR A 298 5.81 2.42 -9.77
CA TYR A 298 5.02 1.82 -10.85
C TYR A 298 4.50 0.42 -10.54
N GLY A 299 3.28 0.16 -11.01
CA GLY A 299 2.63 -1.14 -11.07
C GLY A 299 2.11 -1.64 -9.74
N LEU A 300 1.73 -2.92 -9.72
CA LEU A 300 1.22 -3.61 -8.54
C LEU A 300 2.09 -3.41 -7.31
N PRO A 301 3.43 -3.63 -7.37
CA PRO A 301 4.30 -3.47 -6.21
C PRO A 301 4.71 -2.03 -5.93
N GLN A 302 4.33 -1.05 -6.76
CA GLN A 302 4.87 0.31 -6.69
C GLN A 302 6.41 0.33 -6.70
N ALA A 303 7.02 -0.38 -7.67
CA ALA A 303 8.46 -0.49 -7.79
C ALA A 303 9.11 0.83 -8.22
N LEU A 304 10.25 1.18 -7.61
CA LEU A 304 11.03 2.38 -7.90
C LEU A 304 12.51 2.06 -8.19
N PRO A 305 13.01 2.27 -9.42
CA PRO A 305 12.22 2.47 -10.65
C PRO A 305 11.42 1.21 -11.05
N GLY A 306 10.30 1.40 -11.76
CA GLY A 306 9.48 0.30 -12.29
C GLY A 306 10.26 -0.68 -13.18
N SER A 307 11.27 -0.18 -13.91
CA SER A 307 12.15 -0.96 -14.79
C SER A 307 12.90 -2.09 -14.08
N LYS A 308 13.00 -2.08 -12.74
CA LYS A 308 13.55 -3.21 -11.98
C LYS A 308 12.76 -4.49 -12.22
N MET A 309 11.48 -4.39 -12.56
CA MET A 309 10.64 -5.55 -12.89
C MET A 309 11.02 -6.24 -14.20
N ALA A 310 11.84 -5.61 -15.04
CA ALA A 310 12.36 -6.23 -16.25
C ALA A 310 13.18 -7.50 -16.00
N SER A 311 13.72 -7.69 -14.79
CA SER A 311 14.41 -8.92 -14.40
C SER A 311 13.47 -10.13 -14.31
N ALA A 312 12.16 -9.92 -14.14
CA ALA A 312 11.16 -10.98 -14.11
C ALA A 312 10.54 -11.27 -15.49
N GLY A 313 10.61 -10.31 -16.42
CA GLY A 313 10.06 -10.45 -17.77
C GLY A 313 10.07 -9.13 -18.54
N SER A 314 10.20 -9.18 -19.86
CA SER A 314 10.22 -7.99 -20.73
C SER A 314 8.86 -7.28 -20.84
N ASP A 315 7.78 -7.98 -20.50
CA ASP A 315 6.39 -7.51 -20.48
C ASP A 315 5.95 -6.94 -19.12
N TRP A 316 6.92 -6.65 -18.23
CA TRP A 316 6.67 -6.18 -16.87
C TRP A 316 5.75 -4.96 -16.76
N ALA A 317 5.75 -4.09 -17.77
CA ALA A 317 4.96 -2.87 -17.73
C ALA A 317 3.46 -3.15 -17.68
N THR A 318 2.98 -4.21 -18.33
CA THR A 318 1.53 -4.47 -18.50
C THR A 318 1.10 -5.86 -18.04
N ASN A 319 2.04 -6.76 -17.75
CA ASN A 319 1.74 -8.11 -17.30
C ASN A 319 1.76 -8.23 -15.77
N TYR A 320 0.59 -8.39 -15.16
CA TYR A 320 0.44 -8.58 -13.71
C TYR A 320 1.23 -9.78 -13.17
N GLN A 321 1.36 -10.86 -13.97
CA GLN A 321 2.08 -12.06 -13.54
C GLN A 321 3.57 -11.77 -13.39
N THR A 322 4.14 -11.00 -14.31
CA THR A 322 5.53 -10.56 -14.28
C THR A 322 5.78 -9.65 -13.08
N GLN A 323 4.88 -8.69 -12.83
CA GLN A 323 4.99 -7.78 -11.68
C GLN A 323 4.90 -8.52 -10.33
N LEU A 324 3.98 -9.48 -10.20
CA LEU A 324 3.82 -10.28 -8.98
C LEU A 324 5.00 -11.22 -8.74
N LYS A 325 5.53 -11.88 -9.79
CA LYS A 325 6.76 -12.69 -9.68
C LYS A 325 7.95 -11.87 -9.22
N TRP A 326 8.11 -10.66 -9.76
CA TRP A 326 9.14 -9.74 -9.30
C TRP A 326 8.92 -9.35 -7.84
N PHE A 327 7.69 -8.99 -7.47
CA PHE A 327 7.30 -8.62 -6.10
C PHE A 327 7.69 -9.70 -5.09
N TRP A 328 7.30 -10.95 -5.31
CA TRP A 328 7.61 -12.04 -4.38
C TRP A 328 9.12 -12.27 -4.26
N SER A 329 9.85 -12.25 -5.38
CA SER A 329 11.32 -12.35 -5.37
C SER A 329 11.98 -11.18 -4.61
N TYR A 330 11.45 -9.97 -4.76
CA TYR A 330 11.90 -8.80 -4.03
C TYR A 330 11.62 -8.95 -2.52
N CYS A 331 10.43 -9.43 -2.15
CA CYS A 331 10.08 -9.69 -0.75
C CYS A 331 11.05 -10.66 -0.08
N GLU A 332 11.39 -11.76 -0.76
CA GLU A 332 12.36 -12.74 -0.28
C GLU A 332 13.75 -12.16 -0.15
N SER A 333 14.22 -11.42 -1.16
CA SER A 333 15.58 -10.86 -1.16
C SER A 333 15.78 -9.79 -0.09
N ARG A 334 14.77 -8.97 0.18
CA ARG A 334 14.89 -7.77 1.03
C ARG A 334 14.40 -7.98 2.45
N TYR A 335 13.34 -8.75 2.64
CA TYR A 335 12.72 -8.98 3.95
C TYR A 335 12.79 -10.46 4.37
N GLY A 336 13.43 -11.32 3.57
CA GLY A 336 13.54 -12.75 3.82
C GLY A 336 12.28 -13.56 3.50
N SER A 337 11.11 -12.92 3.43
CA SER A 337 9.83 -13.56 3.12
C SER A 337 8.74 -12.52 2.82
N ILE A 338 7.60 -12.97 2.29
CA ILE A 338 6.41 -12.13 2.09
C ILE A 338 5.84 -11.67 3.44
N GLN A 339 5.82 -12.54 4.46
CA GLN A 339 5.45 -12.15 5.83
C GLN A 339 6.40 -11.10 6.44
N GLY A 340 7.69 -11.20 6.13
CA GLY A 340 8.69 -10.20 6.53
C GLY A 340 8.39 -8.83 5.93
N ALA A 341 8.07 -8.80 4.63
CA ALA A 341 7.66 -7.58 3.94
C ALA A 341 6.39 -6.98 4.55
N TYR A 342 5.39 -7.80 4.83
CA TYR A 342 4.15 -7.38 5.49
C TYR A 342 4.41 -6.79 6.89
N SER A 343 5.24 -7.45 7.69
CA SER A 343 5.59 -6.97 9.04
C SER A 343 6.31 -5.62 8.99
N TYR A 344 7.21 -5.45 8.01
CA TYR A 344 7.88 -4.17 7.77
C TYR A 344 6.89 -3.10 7.31
N TRP A 345 5.95 -3.46 6.42
CA TRP A 345 4.91 -2.56 5.93
C TRP A 345 4.05 -2.01 7.07
N LEU A 346 3.60 -2.87 8.00
CA LEU A 346 2.81 -2.44 9.15
C LEU A 346 3.51 -1.37 10.01
N ALA A 347 4.84 -1.36 10.03
CA ALA A 347 5.63 -0.42 10.81
C ALA A 347 6.01 0.85 10.05
N ASN A 348 6.16 0.78 8.73
CA ASN A 348 6.75 1.87 7.93
C ASN A 348 5.80 2.44 6.86
N HIS A 349 4.68 1.76 6.58
CA HIS A 349 3.74 2.08 5.50
C HIS A 349 4.39 2.09 4.10
N CYS A 350 5.46 1.32 3.97
CA CYS A 350 6.16 0.96 2.73
C CYS A 350 6.86 -0.38 2.97
N TYR A 351 7.28 -1.05 1.90
CA TYR A 351 8.10 -2.26 2.02
C TYR A 351 9.37 -2.10 1.20
#